data_AF-A0A5R8MBX0-F1
#
_entry.id   AF-A0A5R8MBX0-F1
#
_cell.length_a   1.000
_cell.length_b   1.000
_cell.length_c   1.000
_cell.angle_alpha   90.00
_cell.angle_beta   90.00
_cell.angle_gamma   90.00
#
_symmetry.space_group_name_H-M   'P 1'
#
loop_
_entity.id
_entity.type
_entity.pdbx_description
1 polymer ?
#
loop_
_entity_poly.entity_id
_entity_poly.type
_entity_poly.pdbx_seq_one_letter_code
_entity_poly.pdbx_strand_id
1 'polypeptide(L)'
;MPKPKLLSLLKIGKEWLWKLFDAFNKDELYIINIAHVFQKYMDYNIDDLEEFAVIYTYEYHDRHNRLDDMVSKEKMYTEVLKIMKGLKEKGGLDGQ
;
A
#
# COMPACT_ATOMS: atom_id res chain seq x y z
N MET A 1 32.29 -19.44 -1.89
CA MET A 1 30.82 -19.27 -1.82
C MET A 1 30.51 -17.87 -1.33
N PRO A 2 29.83 -16.99 -2.10
CA PRO A 2 29.30 -15.76 -1.52
C PRO A 2 27.79 -15.64 -1.78
N LYS A 3 26.97 -15.74 -0.73
CA LYS A 3 25.64 -15.12 -0.70
C LYS A 3 25.38 -14.43 0.65
N PRO A 4 26.00 -13.27 0.94
CA PRO A 4 25.57 -12.41 2.05
C PRO A 4 24.72 -11.20 1.62
N LYS A 5 24.55 -10.92 0.31
CA LYS A 5 23.93 -9.65 -0.15
C LYS A 5 22.39 -9.60 -0.15
N LEU A 6 21.70 -10.75 -0.18
CA LEU A 6 20.23 -10.75 -0.27
C LEU A 6 19.56 -10.41 1.08
N LEU A 7 20.14 -10.91 2.18
CA LEU A 7 19.61 -10.71 3.53
C LEU A 7 19.76 -9.25 4.00
N SER A 8 20.79 -8.54 3.57
CA SER A 8 20.97 -7.12 3.92
C SER A 8 19.98 -6.20 3.19
N LEU A 9 19.65 -6.49 1.93
CA LEU A 9 18.64 -5.75 1.17
C LEU A 9 17.24 -5.90 1.78
N LEU A 10 16.86 -7.13 2.16
CA LEU A 10 15.58 -7.38 2.85
C LEU A 10 15.48 -6.66 4.19
N LYS A 11 16.58 -6.55 4.94
CA LYS A 11 16.60 -5.90 6.26
C LYS A 11 16.48 -4.37 6.15
N ILE A 12 17.14 -3.77 5.16
CA ILE A 12 17.04 -2.33 4.85
C ILE A 12 15.62 -1.99 4.37
N GLY A 13 15.04 -2.81 3.49
CA GLY A 13 13.66 -2.64 3.04
C GLY A 13 12.67 -2.68 4.20
N LYS A 14 12.87 -3.61 5.16
CA LYS A 14 11.97 -3.80 6.30
C LYS A 14 11.99 -2.62 7.28
N GLU A 15 13.16 -2.13 7.70
CA GLU A 15 13.24 -0.96 8.61
C GLU A 15 12.70 0.31 7.96
N TRP A 16 12.86 0.44 6.65
CA TRP A 16 12.38 1.58 5.90
C TRP A 16 10.84 1.53 5.68
N LEU A 17 10.29 0.35 5.42
CA LEU A 17 8.85 0.08 5.45
C LEU A 17 8.22 0.42 6.80
N TRP A 18 8.90 0.11 7.91
CA TRP A 18 8.44 0.47 9.26
C TRP A 18 8.45 1.98 9.52
N LYS A 19 9.47 2.72 9.05
CA LYS A 19 9.50 4.19 9.16
C LYS A 19 8.43 4.88 8.31
N LEU A 20 8.12 4.31 7.15
CA LEU A 20 6.95 4.70 6.37
C LEU A 20 5.64 4.43 7.15
N PHE A 21 5.57 3.31 7.86
CA PHE A 21 4.42 2.93 8.68
C PHE A 21 4.12 3.97 9.78
N ASP A 22 5.15 4.40 10.52
CA ASP A 22 4.99 5.34 11.64
C ASP A 22 4.58 6.77 11.21
N ALA A 23 4.95 7.18 9.99
CA ALA A 23 4.68 8.54 9.51
C ALA A 23 3.24 8.76 9.03
N PHE A 24 2.52 7.70 8.64
CA PHE A 24 1.20 7.79 8.01
C PHE A 24 0.02 7.43 8.95
N ASN A 25 0.29 6.88 10.13
CA ASN A 25 -0.71 6.40 11.10
C ASN A 25 -1.41 7.51 11.90
N LYS A 26 -1.37 8.78 11.46
CA LYS A 26 -1.78 9.95 12.26
C LYS A 26 -3.20 10.48 11.99
N ASP A 27 -3.93 9.97 11.00
CA ASP A 27 -5.32 10.40 10.73
C ASP A 27 -6.32 9.26 10.98
N GLU A 28 -7.07 9.37 12.07
CA GLU A 28 -7.98 8.37 12.66
C GLU A 28 -9.33 8.20 11.93
N LEU A 29 -9.38 8.24 10.60
CA LEU A 29 -10.62 7.97 9.87
C LEU A 29 -10.64 6.60 9.20
N TYR A 30 -9.47 6.09 8.80
CA TYR A 30 -9.29 4.74 8.30
C TYR A 30 -7.92 4.24 8.74
N ILE A 31 -7.86 3.15 9.50
CA ILE A 31 -6.58 2.46 9.72
C ILE A 31 -6.26 1.69 8.42
N ILE A 32 -5.96 2.40 7.33
CA ILE A 32 -5.45 1.79 6.11
C ILE A 32 -4.05 1.30 6.43
N ASN A 33 -3.96 0.00 6.71
CA ASN A 33 -2.70 -0.65 6.98
C ASN A 33 -1.91 -0.75 5.67
N ILE A 34 -0.81 0.00 5.55
CA ILE A 34 0.08 0.00 4.38
C ILE A 34 0.55 -1.40 4.01
N ALA A 35 0.83 -2.27 4.99
CA ALA A 35 1.26 -3.64 4.73
C ALA A 35 0.14 -4.46 4.10
N HIS A 36 -1.11 -4.23 4.50
CA HIS A 36 -2.26 -4.85 3.87
C HIS A 36 -2.47 -4.34 2.45
N VAL A 37 -2.35 -3.02 2.21
CA VAL A 37 -2.41 -2.44 0.86
C VAL A 37 -1.32 -3.03 -0.02
N PHE A 38 -0.08 -3.08 0.45
CA PHE A 38 1.04 -3.62 -0.30
C PHE A 38 0.88 -5.13 -0.57
N GLN A 39 0.43 -5.90 0.42
CA GLN A 39 0.14 -7.32 0.22
C GLN A 39 -0.94 -7.52 -0.86
N LYS A 40 -2.04 -6.74 -0.80
CA LYS A 40 -3.09 -6.77 -1.81
C LYS A 40 -2.58 -6.39 -3.20
N TYR A 41 -1.67 -5.42 -3.28
CA TYR A 41 -1.03 -5.05 -4.54
C TYR A 41 -0.23 -6.21 -5.14
N MET A 42 0.58 -6.89 -4.32
CA MET A 42 1.31 -8.10 -4.73
C MET A 42 0.35 -9.22 -5.15
N ASP A 43 -0.75 -9.42 -4.44
CA ASP A 43 -1.74 -10.47 -4.71
C ASP A 43 -2.53 -10.20 -6.00
N TYR A 44 -2.82 -8.94 -6.29
CA TYR A 44 -3.59 -8.53 -7.48
C TYR A 44 -2.76 -8.49 -8.73
N ASN A 45 -1.45 -8.22 -8.60
CA ASN A 45 -0.52 -8.20 -9.72
C ASN A 45 -1.02 -7.25 -10.83
N ILE A 46 -1.43 -6.04 -10.42
CA ILE A 46 -1.91 -4.96 -11.28
C ILE A 46 -0.86 -3.86 -11.27
N ASP A 47 -0.21 -3.62 -12.40
CA ASP A 47 0.87 -2.62 -12.51
C ASP A 47 0.34 -1.17 -12.51
N ASP A 48 -0.91 -0.98 -12.92
CA ASP A 48 -1.58 0.32 -12.87
C ASP A 48 -2.02 0.63 -11.43
N LEU A 49 -1.34 1.62 -10.83
CA LEU A 49 -1.60 2.03 -9.46
C LEU A 49 -2.99 2.65 -9.27
N GLU A 50 -3.54 3.31 -10.29
CA GLU A 50 -4.87 3.91 -10.23
C GLU A 50 -5.94 2.83 -10.32
N GLU A 51 -5.76 1.85 -11.22
CA GLU A 51 -6.63 0.67 -11.30
C GLU A 51 -6.61 -0.12 -9.99
N PHE A 52 -5.43 -0.39 -9.44
CA PHE A 52 -5.29 -1.03 -8.13
C PHE A 52 -6.00 -0.26 -7.01
N ALA A 53 -5.81 1.06 -6.95
CA ALA A 53 -6.42 1.90 -5.92
C ALA A 53 -7.95 1.88 -6.00
N VAL A 54 -8.52 1.88 -7.21
CA VAL A 54 -9.97 1.73 -7.42
C VAL A 54 -10.45 0.38 -6.89
N ILE A 55 -9.83 -0.72 -7.34
CA ILE A 55 -10.26 -2.07 -6.95
C ILE A 55 -10.16 -2.27 -5.44
N TYR A 56 -9.04 -1.88 -4.83
CA TYR A 56 -8.85 -1.97 -3.37
C TYR A 56 -9.94 -1.21 -2.62
N THR A 57 -10.23 0.02 -3.05
CA THR A 57 -11.22 0.89 -2.39
C THR A 57 -12.61 0.29 -2.43
N TYR A 58 -13.04 -0.23 -3.59
CA TYR A 58 -14.35 -0.82 -3.75
C TYR A 58 -14.47 -2.15 -3.00
N GLU A 59 -13.45 -3.01 -3.06
CA GLU A 59 -13.44 -4.28 -2.30
C GLU A 59 -13.48 -4.03 -0.78
N TYR A 60 -12.72 -3.05 -0.28
CA TYR A 60 -12.74 -2.72 1.14
C TYR A 60 -14.14 -2.26 1.58
N HIS A 61 -14.78 -1.39 0.78
CA HIS A 61 -16.12 -0.90 1.10
C HIS A 61 -17.19 -1.97 0.96
N ASP A 62 -17.04 -2.92 0.04
CA ASP A 62 -17.93 -4.09 -0.06
C ASP A 62 -17.89 -4.96 1.21
N ARG A 63 -16.70 -5.12 1.79
CA ARG A 63 -16.47 -6.02 2.94
C ARG A 63 -16.66 -5.38 4.31
N HIS A 64 -16.39 -4.08 4.44
CA HIS A 64 -16.25 -3.43 5.75
C HIS A 64 -17.14 -2.21 5.97
N ASN A 65 -17.64 -1.59 4.89
CA ASN A 65 -18.38 -0.33 4.96
C ASN A 65 -19.63 -0.39 4.08
N ARG A 66 -20.21 0.78 3.77
CA ARG A 66 -21.32 0.89 2.83
C ARG A 66 -20.81 1.23 1.43
N LEU A 67 -21.36 0.57 0.42
CA LEU A 67 -21.03 0.81 -0.98
C LEU A 67 -21.56 2.14 -1.52
N ASP A 68 -22.54 2.75 -0.90
CA ASP A 68 -23.10 4.05 -1.31
C ASP A 68 -22.35 5.26 -0.73
N ASP A 69 -21.39 5.03 0.19
CA ASP A 69 -20.58 6.09 0.77
C ASP A 69 -19.44 6.53 -0.17
N MET A 70 -19.82 7.36 -1.15
CA MET A 70 -18.89 7.87 -2.16
C MET A 70 -17.79 8.77 -1.59
N VAL A 71 -18.08 9.53 -0.53
CA VAL A 71 -17.10 10.45 0.08
C VAL A 71 -15.99 9.66 0.78
N SER A 72 -16.36 8.59 1.49
CA SER A 72 -15.39 7.71 2.15
C SER A 72 -14.54 6.92 1.15
N LYS A 73 -15.14 6.49 0.04
CA LYS A 73 -14.42 5.86 -1.07
C LYS A 73 -13.39 6.80 -1.69
N GLU A 74 -13.77 8.03 -2.01
CA GLU A 74 -12.85 9.00 -2.64
C GLU A 74 -11.63 9.29 -1.74
N LYS A 75 -11.86 9.43 -0.43
CA LYS A 75 -10.79 9.59 0.56
C LYS A 75 -9.85 8.38 0.58
N MET A 76 -10.40 7.18 0.69
CA MET A 76 -9.63 5.94 0.70
C MET A 76 -8.83 5.74 -0.59
N TYR A 77 -9.44 5.99 -1.75
CA TYR A 77 -8.77 5.94 -3.05
C TYR A 77 -7.55 6.87 -3.07
N THR A 78 -7.72 8.11 -2.63
CA THR A 78 -6.66 9.11 -2.60
C THR A 78 -5.50 8.68 -1.69
N GLU A 79 -5.82 8.12 -0.52
CA GLU A 79 -4.82 7.62 0.43
C GLU A 79 -4.05 6.42 -0.11
N VAL A 80 -4.75 5.43 -0.67
CA VAL A 80 -4.14 4.24 -1.28
C VAL A 80 -3.22 4.66 -2.43
N LEU A 81 -3.69 5.55 -3.31
CA LEU A 81 -2.88 6.03 -4.42
C LEU A 81 -1.63 6.78 -3.94
N LYS A 82 -1.74 7.59 -2.88
CA LYS A 82 -0.60 8.28 -2.27
C LYS A 82 0.42 7.31 -1.68
N ILE A 83 -0.04 6.25 -1.01
CA ILE A 83 0.82 5.19 -0.48
C ILE A 83 1.58 4.52 -1.64
N MET A 84 0.86 4.09 -2.68
CA MET A 84 1.45 3.35 -3.80
C MET A 84 2.42 4.19 -4.61
N LYS A 85 2.07 5.46 -4.90
CA LYS A 85 3.00 6.40 -5.55
C LYS A 85 4.24 6.63 -4.69
N GLY A 86 4.07 6.79 -3.39
CA GLY A 86 5.19 6.89 -2.44
C GLY A 86 6.09 5.65 -2.44
N LEU A 87 5.52 4.44 -2.54
CA LEU A 87 6.31 3.21 -2.66
C LEU A 87 7.06 3.14 -4.00
N LYS A 88 6.42 3.53 -5.11
CA LYS A 88 7.02 3.56 -6.44
C LYS A 88 8.22 4.50 -6.53
N GLU A 89 8.05 5.74 -6.07
CA GLU A 89 9.11 6.77 -6.10
C GLU A 89 10.39 6.36 -5.36
N LYS A 90 10.26 5.46 -4.39
CA LYS A 90 11.36 4.99 -3.55
C LYS A 90 11.89 3.62 -3.97
N GLY A 91 11.48 3.13 -5.15
CA GLY A 91 11.90 1.84 -5.71
C GLY A 91 11.34 0.63 -4.99
N GLY A 92 10.31 0.80 -4.15
CA GLY A 92 9.66 -0.28 -3.42
C GLY A 92 8.81 -1.20 -4.30
N LEU A 93 8.53 -0.78 -5.54
CA LEU A 93 7.75 -1.53 -6.54
C LEU A 93 8.58 -2.03 -7.74
N ASP A 94 9.86 -1.63 -7.87
CA ASP A 94 10.68 -1.84 -9.08
C ASP A 94 11.25 -3.28 -9.22
N GLY A 95 10.70 -4.25 -8.48
CA GLY A 95 11.18 -5.64 -8.43
C GLY A 95 10.15 -6.68 -8.88
N GLN A 96 9.04 -6.24 -9.48
CA GLN A 96 8.01 -7.10 -10.06
C GLN A 96 8.21 -7.25 -11.57
#